data_AF-A0AAD8BMH1-F1
#
_entry.id   AF-A0AAD8BMH1-F1
#
_cell.length_a   1.000
_cell.length_b   1.000
_cell.length_c   1.000
_cell.angle_alpha   90.00
_cell.angle_beta   90.00
_cell.angle_gamma   90.00
#
_symmetry.space_group_name_H-M   'P 1'
#
loop_
_entity.id
_entity.type
_entity.pdbx_description
1 polymer ?
#
loop_
_entity_poly.entity_id
_entity_poly.type
_entity_poly.pdbx_seq_one_letter_code
_entity_poly.pdbx_strand_id
1 'polypeptide(L)'
;MLAARKRTQLDKKVISNEQFVAWLKLHKPLCNINHTGSSGCMEQQAALNMFSRSVETFGLRYRTSVSDGDSNTIKAIHHKSNPYVGQNVEKRECINHVGKRLGTALRNVVDTAKK
;
A
#
# COMPACT_ATOMS: atom_id res chain seq x y z
N MET A 1 -18.69 20.11 24.84
CA MET A 1 -18.59 20.08 23.36
C MET A 1 -17.13 20.06 22.97
N LEU A 2 -16.59 18.90 22.56
CA LEU A 2 -15.21 18.80 22.10
C LEU A 2 -15.16 19.25 20.62
N ALA A 3 -14.53 20.40 20.38
CA ALA A 3 -14.35 20.95 19.05
C ALA A 3 -13.50 20.00 18.20
N ALA A 4 -14.04 19.59 17.04
CA ALA A 4 -13.29 18.87 16.03
C ALA A 4 -12.09 19.71 15.58
N ARG A 5 -10.87 19.23 15.84
CA ARG A 5 -9.65 19.78 15.23
C ARG A 5 -9.76 19.61 13.72
N LYS A 6 -10.07 20.69 13.00
CA LYS A 6 -9.87 20.78 11.55
C LYS A 6 -8.41 20.43 11.28
N ARG A 7 -8.14 19.48 10.36
CA ARG A 7 -6.80 19.26 9.80
C ARG A 7 -6.30 20.63 9.31
N THR A 8 -5.32 21.19 10.01
CA THR A 8 -4.59 22.37 9.55
C THR A 8 -4.06 22.06 8.16
N GLN A 9 -4.41 22.91 7.19
CA GLN A 9 -3.80 22.87 5.86
C GLN A 9 -2.29 22.97 6.09
N LEU A 10 -1.56 21.89 5.79
CA LEU A 10 -0.12 21.95 5.67
C LEU A 10 0.15 22.93 4.53
N ASP A 11 0.77 24.07 4.84
CA ASP A 11 1.26 25.03 3.84
C ASP A 11 2.10 24.26 2.82
N LYS A 12 1.54 24.03 1.64
CA LYS A 12 2.30 23.45 0.52
C LYS A 12 3.22 24.55 0.04
N LYS A 13 4.43 24.60 0.58
CA LYS A 13 5.49 25.48 0.11
C LYS A 13 5.72 25.18 -1.38
N VAL A 14 5.29 26.10 -2.25
CA VAL A 14 5.45 25.97 -3.69
C VAL A 14 6.94 26.17 -4.00
N ILE A 15 7.61 25.10 -4.43
CA ILE A 15 9.00 25.12 -4.89
C ILE A 15 9.03 25.77 -6.29
N SER A 16 9.99 26.66 -6.55
CA SER A 16 10.19 27.21 -7.89
C SER A 16 10.75 26.15 -8.85
N ASN A 17 10.60 26.36 -10.15
CA ASN A 17 11.12 25.43 -11.15
C ASN A 17 12.66 25.32 -11.06
N GLU A 18 13.38 26.43 -10.80
CA GLU A 18 14.83 26.41 -10.63
C GLU A 18 15.24 25.59 -9.40
N GLN A 19 14.51 25.75 -8.29
CA GLN A 19 14.75 24.99 -7.06
C GLN A 19 14.51 23.49 -7.27
N PHE A 20 13.47 23.12 -8.01
CA PHE A 20 13.19 21.72 -8.37
C PHE A 20 14.30 21.12 -9.22
N VAL A 21 14.77 21.84 -10.25
CA VAL A 21 15.86 21.37 -11.13
C VAL A 21 17.17 21.19 -10.36
N ALA A 22 17.51 22.13 -9.47
CA ALA A 22 18.69 22.03 -8.62
C ALA A 22 18.61 20.81 -7.69
N TRP A 23 17.46 20.60 -7.04
CA TRP A 23 17.21 19.40 -6.23
C TRP A 23 17.32 18.12 -7.06
N LEU A 24 16.70 18.06 -8.24
CA LEU A 24 16.68 16.87 -9.09
C LEU A 24 18.09 16.48 -9.52
N LYS A 25 18.94 17.44 -9.88
CA LYS A 25 20.33 17.18 -10.27
C LYS A 25 21.14 16.54 -9.14
N LEU A 26 20.92 16.99 -7.90
CA LEU A 26 21.58 16.43 -6.71
C LEU A 26 20.97 15.09 -6.28
N HIS A 27 19.65 14.94 -6.39
CA HIS A 27 18.92 13.77 -5.94
C HIS A 27 19.08 12.57 -6.88
N LYS A 28 19.09 12.78 -8.19
CA LYS A 28 19.13 11.71 -9.20
C LYS A 28 20.25 10.67 -8.97
N PRO A 29 21.51 11.04 -8.68
CA PRO A 29 22.56 10.05 -8.39
C PRO A 29 22.40 9.34 -7.03
N LEU A 30 21.58 9.87 -6.12
CA LEU A 30 21.33 9.33 -4.78
C LEU A 30 19.96 8.65 -4.67
N CYS A 31 19.24 8.52 -5.78
CA CYS A 31 17.86 8.05 -5.79
C CYS A 31 17.80 6.53 -5.61
N ASN A 32 17.15 6.07 -4.53
CA ASN A 32 16.95 4.65 -4.24
C ASN A 32 15.57 4.14 -4.71
N ILE A 33 14.99 4.75 -5.74
CA ILE A 33 13.70 4.33 -6.27
C ILE A 33 13.79 2.89 -6.80
N ASN A 34 12.94 2.01 -6.28
CA ASN A 34 12.93 0.58 -6.60
C ASN A 34 11.65 0.12 -7.30
N HIS A 35 10.74 1.07 -7.61
CA HIS A 35 9.48 0.82 -8.29
C HIS A 35 9.15 1.98 -9.23
N THR A 36 8.64 1.65 -10.40
CA THR A 36 8.10 2.61 -11.36
C THR A 36 6.63 2.27 -11.62
N GLY A 37 5.76 3.29 -11.67
CA GLY A 37 4.32 3.12 -11.87
C GLY A 37 3.47 3.73 -10.76
N SER A 38 2.21 3.33 -10.68
CA SER A 38 1.29 3.86 -9.67
C SER A 38 1.66 3.40 -8.26
N SER A 39 1.31 4.21 -7.26
CA SER A 39 1.50 3.87 -5.84
C SER A 39 0.75 2.59 -5.46
N GLY A 40 -0.47 2.38 -5.98
CA GLY A 40 -1.25 1.16 -5.74
C GLY A 40 -0.60 -0.12 -6.28
N CYS A 41 0.29 -0.03 -7.27
CA CYS A 41 1.04 -1.19 -7.78
C CYS A 41 2.29 -1.53 -6.96
N MET A 42 2.73 -0.64 -6.05
CA MET A 42 3.93 -0.86 -5.25
C MET A 42 3.79 -2.10 -4.36
N GLU A 43 2.65 -2.25 -3.69
CA GLU A 43 2.38 -3.40 -2.82
C GLU A 43 2.35 -4.71 -3.60
N GLN A 44 1.71 -4.70 -4.78
CA GLN A 44 1.67 -5.85 -5.66
C GLN A 44 3.08 -6.27 -6.10
N GLN A 45 3.90 -5.33 -6.57
CA GLN A 45 5.25 -5.62 -7.06
C GLN A 45 6.18 -6.09 -5.94
N ALA A 46 6.10 -5.45 -4.76
CA ALA A 46 6.86 -5.85 -3.59
C ALA A 46 6.50 -7.29 -3.17
N ALA A 47 5.21 -7.63 -3.14
CA ALA A 47 4.77 -8.99 -2.82
C ALA A 47 5.30 -10.00 -3.84
N LEU A 48 5.17 -9.75 -5.14
CA LEU A 48 5.71 -10.66 -6.17
C LEU A 48 7.20 -10.93 -5.97
N ASN A 49 7.99 -9.87 -5.73
CA ASN A 49 9.43 -10.00 -5.50
C ASN A 49 9.74 -10.84 -4.24
N MET A 50 9.01 -10.61 -3.14
CA MET A 50 9.20 -11.36 -1.89
C MET A 50 8.82 -12.83 -2.04
N PHE A 51 7.68 -13.11 -2.66
CA PHE A 51 7.16 -14.46 -2.83
C PHE A 51 8.03 -15.29 -3.78
N SER A 52 8.49 -14.73 -4.90
CA SER A 52 9.40 -15.44 -5.81
C SER A 52 10.74 -15.81 -5.16
N ARG A 53 11.33 -14.92 -4.35
CA ARG A 53 12.61 -15.18 -3.67
C ARG A 53 12.51 -16.12 -2.47
N SER A 54 11.31 -16.34 -1.94
CA SER A 54 11.11 -17.11 -0.71
C SER A 54 11.68 -18.53 -0.76
N VAL A 55 11.45 -19.24 -1.87
CA VAL A 55 11.92 -20.62 -2.06
C VAL A 55 13.38 -20.63 -2.48
N GLU A 56 13.72 -19.89 -3.54
CA GLU A 56 15.03 -19.92 -4.17
C GLU A 56 16.15 -19.39 -3.25
N THR A 57 15.89 -18.30 -2.52
CA THR A 57 16.91 -17.65 -1.68
C THR A 57 16.88 -18.14 -0.23
N PHE A 58 15.69 -18.45 0.31
CA PHE A 58 15.53 -18.67 1.75
C PHE A 58 14.97 -20.05 2.12
N GLY A 59 14.58 -20.88 1.14
CA GLY A 59 14.06 -22.22 1.40
C GLY A 59 12.76 -22.25 2.22
N LEU A 60 11.98 -21.17 2.24
CA LEU A 60 10.77 -21.04 3.06
C LEU A 60 9.52 -20.79 2.22
N ARG A 61 8.35 -21.07 2.80
CA ARG A 61 7.05 -20.82 2.19
C ARG A 61 6.19 -19.91 3.05
N TYR A 62 5.68 -18.84 2.46
CA TYR A 62 4.68 -17.98 3.08
C TYR A 62 3.29 -18.60 2.90
N ARG A 63 2.65 -19.03 3.98
CA ARG A 63 1.29 -19.58 3.93
C ARG A 63 0.21 -18.51 3.92
N THR A 64 0.50 -17.37 4.54
CA THR A 64 -0.48 -16.31 4.79
C THR A 64 0.13 -14.95 4.46
N SER A 65 -0.66 -14.08 3.86
CA SER A 65 -0.31 -12.69 3.57
C SER A 65 -1.34 -11.76 4.19
N VAL A 66 -0.86 -10.78 4.96
CA VAL A 66 -1.70 -9.73 5.57
C VAL A 66 -1.57 -8.48 4.69
N SER A 67 -2.68 -7.94 4.18
CA SER A 67 -2.66 -6.73 3.35
C SER A 67 -3.79 -5.74 3.70
N ASP A 68 -3.63 -4.48 3.27
CA ASP A 68 -4.58 -3.37 3.50
C ASP A 68 -5.69 -3.41 2.42
N GLY A 69 -6.62 -4.37 2.52
CA GLY A 69 -7.83 -4.42 1.68
C GLY A 69 -7.62 -4.79 0.19
N ASP A 70 -6.47 -4.51 -0.41
CA ASP A 70 -6.26 -4.67 -1.85
C ASP A 70 -6.27 -6.14 -2.28
N SER A 71 -7.30 -6.51 -3.05
CA SER A 71 -7.49 -7.86 -3.57
C SER A 71 -6.54 -8.22 -4.72
N ASN A 72 -5.92 -7.22 -5.34
CA ASN A 72 -5.09 -7.40 -6.53
C ASN A 72 -3.73 -8.02 -6.22
N THR A 73 -3.21 -7.84 -5.01
CA THR A 73 -1.91 -8.38 -4.58
C THR A 73 -1.94 -9.90 -4.50
N ILE A 74 -2.97 -10.47 -3.89
CA ILE A 74 -3.12 -11.94 -3.75
C ILE A 74 -3.33 -12.61 -5.11
N LYS A 75 -4.20 -12.03 -5.94
CA LYS A 75 -4.39 -12.49 -7.33
C LYS A 75 -3.07 -12.50 -8.09
N ALA A 76 -2.24 -11.47 -7.93
CA ALA A 76 -0.93 -11.44 -8.57
C ALA A 76 0.01 -12.52 -8.04
N ILE A 77 0.05 -12.76 -6.73
CA ILE A 77 0.85 -13.85 -6.15
C ILE A 77 0.44 -15.19 -6.76
N HIS A 78 -0.86 -15.49 -6.83
CA HIS A 78 -1.35 -16.76 -7.37
C HIS A 78 -1.17 -16.91 -8.89
N HIS A 79 -1.37 -15.84 -9.67
CA HIS A 79 -1.38 -15.92 -11.13
C HIS A 79 -0.04 -15.57 -11.80
N LYS A 80 0.78 -14.70 -11.18
CA LYS A 80 2.04 -14.22 -11.77
C LYS A 80 3.27 -14.90 -11.17
N SER A 81 3.32 -15.08 -9.85
CA SER A 81 4.48 -15.70 -9.17
C SER A 81 4.27 -17.21 -8.99
N ASN A 82 3.06 -17.63 -8.60
CA ASN A 82 2.69 -19.01 -8.26
C ASN A 82 3.84 -19.82 -7.61
N PRO A 83 4.45 -19.31 -6.51
CA PRO A 83 5.73 -19.84 -6.03
C PRO A 83 5.60 -21.22 -5.37
N TYR A 84 4.37 -21.66 -5.06
CA TYR A 84 4.11 -22.90 -4.33
C TYR A 84 3.10 -23.77 -5.09
N VAL A 85 3.60 -24.79 -5.79
CA VAL A 85 2.76 -25.73 -6.56
C VAL A 85 1.74 -26.41 -5.65
N GLY A 86 0.46 -26.31 -6.00
CA GLY A 86 -0.65 -26.95 -5.30
C GLY A 86 -1.04 -26.29 -3.96
N GLN A 87 -0.44 -25.15 -3.60
CA GLN A 87 -0.72 -24.47 -2.34
C GLN A 87 -0.99 -22.98 -2.54
N ASN A 88 -2.20 -22.54 -2.21
CA ASN A 88 -2.57 -21.13 -2.25
C ASN A 88 -2.14 -20.40 -0.98
N VAL A 89 -1.74 -19.14 -1.17
CA VAL A 89 -1.48 -18.18 -0.10
C VAL A 89 -2.80 -17.63 0.42
N GLU A 90 -3.05 -17.74 1.73
CA GLU A 90 -4.23 -17.22 2.40
C GLU A 90 -4.13 -15.71 2.60
N LYS A 91 -5.14 -14.95 2.16
CA LYS A 91 -5.24 -13.52 2.47
C LYS A 91 -5.84 -13.31 3.85
N ARG A 92 -5.23 -12.43 4.65
CA ARG A 92 -5.83 -11.87 5.86
C ARG A 92 -5.89 -10.35 5.79
N GLU A 93 -6.93 -9.79 6.40
CA GLU A 93 -7.13 -8.35 6.46
C GLU A 93 -6.33 -7.74 7.61
N CYS A 94 -5.74 -6.57 7.37
CA CYS A 94 -5.13 -5.79 8.43
C CYS A 94 -6.20 -5.29 9.41
N ILE A 95 -5.97 -5.44 10.72
CA ILE A 95 -6.94 -5.01 11.75
C ILE A 95 -7.23 -3.51 11.69
N ASN A 96 -6.22 -2.70 11.35
CA ASN A 96 -6.42 -1.26 11.14
C ASN A 96 -7.34 -1.00 9.94
N HIS A 97 -7.26 -1.82 8.89
CA HIS A 97 -8.16 -1.71 7.74
C HIS A 97 -9.60 -2.04 8.13
N VAL A 98 -9.78 -3.12 8.91
CA VAL A 98 -11.10 -3.51 9.44
C VAL A 98 -11.70 -2.38 10.26
N GLY A 99 -10.92 -1.77 11.16
CA GLY A 99 -11.35 -0.62 11.95
C GLY A 99 -11.72 0.60 11.11
N LYS A 100 -10.91 0.94 10.09
CA LYS A 100 -11.23 2.03 9.14
C LYS A 100 -12.55 1.78 8.42
N ARG A 101 -12.76 0.57 7.89
CA ARG A 101 -13.99 0.17 7.18
C ARG A 101 -15.21 0.26 8.08
N LEU A 102 -15.12 -0.29 9.30
CA LEU A 102 -16.19 -0.22 10.28
C LEU A 102 -16.53 1.24 10.62
N GLY A 103 -15.51 2.06 10.92
CA GLY A 103 -15.73 3.48 11.22
C GLY A 103 -16.39 4.24 10.07
N THR A 104 -16.02 3.95 8.83
CA THR A 104 -16.66 4.57 7.65
C THR A 104 -18.10 4.11 7.50
N ALA A 105 -18.39 2.82 7.69
CA ALA A 105 -19.76 2.29 7.65
C ALA A 105 -20.65 2.97 8.71
N LEU A 106 -20.17 3.11 9.96
CA LEU A 106 -20.91 3.75 11.03
C LEU A 106 -21.20 5.24 10.74
N ARG A 107 -20.23 5.98 10.21
CA ARG A 107 -20.44 7.37 9.80
C ARG A 107 -21.48 7.49 8.69
N ASN A 108 -21.41 6.62 7.69
CA ASN A 108 -22.39 6.61 6.60
C ASN A 108 -23.82 6.37 7.11
N VAL A 109 -24.00 5.45 8.06
CA VAL A 109 -25.31 5.21 8.69
C VAL A 109 -25.82 6.47 9.39
N VAL A 110 -24.97 7.14 10.17
CA VAL A 110 -25.31 8.39 10.86
C VAL A 110 -25.67 9.50 9.87
N ASP A 111 -24.94 9.60 8.76
CA ASP A 111 -25.19 10.63 7.75
C ASP A 111 -26.45 10.36 6.93
N THR A 112 -26.78 9.10 6.65
CA THR A 112 -28.05 8.72 6.02
C THR A 112 -29.24 8.95 6.93
N ALA A 113 -29.12 8.70 8.24
CA ALA A 113 -30.19 8.92 9.20
C ALA A 113 -30.48 10.41 9.48
N LYS A 114 -29.58 11.31 9.10
CA LYS A 114 -29.74 12.77 9.20
C LYS A 114 -30.43 13.40 7.98
N LYS A 115 -30.56 12.64 6.88
CA LYS A 115 -31.32 13.04 5.70
C LYS A 115 -32.77 12.64 5.86
#